data_AF-A0A2D1QA59-F1
#
_entry.id   AF-A0A2D1QA59-F1
#
_cell.length_a   1.000
_cell.length_b   1.000
_cell.length_c   1.000
_cell.angle_alpha   90.00
_cell.angle_beta   90.00
_cell.angle_gamma   90.00
#
_symmetry.space_group_name_H-M   'P 1'
#
loop_
_entity.id
_entity.type
_entity.pdbx_description
1 polymer ?
#
loop_
_entity_poly.entity_id
_entity_poly.type
_entity_poly.pdbx_seq_one_letter_code
_entity_poly.pdbx_strand_id
1 'polypeptide(L)'
;MVDVFSGRPLLTRDGHAVDPEEVLQNKIVGLYFSAGWCSPCRDFTPILCDFYSELLEGARPPAPFEIVFISSDRSPEEMVEYMHDMHGDWLALPFHDPYKQ
;
A
#
# COMPACT_ATOMS: atom_id res chain seq x y z
N MET A 1 -15.09 5.01 4.24
CA MET A 1 -13.84 4.20 4.19
C MET A 1 -12.63 5.09 3.94
N VAL A 2 -12.74 6.10 3.05
CA VAL A 2 -11.77 7.21 2.94
C VAL A 2 -11.62 7.99 4.26
N ASP A 3 -12.66 8.02 5.10
CA ASP A 3 -12.65 8.69 6.41
C ASP A 3 -11.51 8.25 7.34
N VAL A 4 -11.02 7.01 7.19
CA VAL A 4 -9.90 6.49 8.00
C VAL A 4 -8.61 7.27 7.71
N PHE A 5 -8.41 7.70 6.47
CA PHE A 5 -7.21 8.42 6.03
C PHE A 5 -7.45 9.91 5.82
N SER A 6 -8.67 10.43 6.00
CA SER A 6 -8.96 11.85 5.78
C SER A 6 -8.02 12.75 6.61
N GLY A 7 -7.47 13.77 5.95
CA GLY A 7 -6.46 14.67 6.52
C GLY A 7 -5.07 14.06 6.71
N ARG A 8 -4.80 12.86 6.18
CA ARG A 8 -3.51 12.16 6.28
C ARG A 8 -2.99 11.80 4.90
N PRO A 9 -1.86 12.39 4.45
CA PRO A 9 -1.32 12.03 3.16
C PRO A 9 -0.86 10.57 3.14
N LEU A 10 -1.14 9.88 2.04
CA LEU A 10 -0.56 8.57 1.74
C LEU A 10 0.71 8.75 0.91
N LEU A 11 1.58 7.77 0.93
CA LEU A 11 2.83 7.76 0.17
C LEU A 11 2.71 6.83 -1.02
N THR A 12 3.16 7.27 -2.19
CA THR A 12 3.42 6.37 -3.33
C THR A 12 4.68 5.53 -3.06
N ARG A 13 4.93 4.52 -3.90
CA ARG A 13 6.18 3.73 -3.84
C ARG A 13 7.44 4.61 -3.90
N ASP A 14 7.39 5.71 -4.64
CA ASP A 14 8.50 6.66 -4.78
C ASP A 14 8.60 7.68 -3.62
N GLY A 15 7.74 7.56 -2.60
CA GLY A 15 7.72 8.43 -1.42
C GLY A 15 6.99 9.77 -1.61
N HIS A 16 6.24 9.95 -2.70
CA HIS A 16 5.46 11.16 -2.91
C HIS A 16 4.18 11.14 -2.09
N ALA A 17 3.88 12.24 -1.39
CA ALA A 17 2.64 12.41 -0.65
C ALA A 17 1.46 12.68 -1.60
N VAL A 18 0.36 11.96 -1.43
CA VAL A 18 -0.89 12.10 -2.19
C VAL A 18 -2.09 12.22 -1.26
N ASP A 19 -3.13 12.93 -1.72
CA ASP A 19 -4.36 13.09 -0.96
C ASP A 19 -5.22 11.81 -1.06
N PRO A 20 -5.51 11.11 0.05
CA PRO A 20 -6.36 9.92 0.04
C PRO A 20 -7.76 10.18 -0.51
N GLU A 21 -8.30 11.41 -0.39
CA GLU A 21 -9.61 11.75 -0.94
C GLU A 21 -9.61 11.74 -2.46
N GLU A 22 -8.47 12.02 -3.10
CA GLU A 22 -8.34 11.94 -4.56
C GLU A 22 -8.07 10.51 -5.04
N VAL A 23 -7.16 9.80 -4.37
CA VAL A 23 -6.64 8.51 -4.87
C VAL A 23 -7.47 7.29 -4.45
N LEU A 24 -8.27 7.39 -3.38
CA LEU A 24 -9.11 6.30 -2.88
C LEU A 24 -10.61 6.47 -3.19
N GLN A 25 -11.02 7.59 -3.80
CA GLN A 25 -12.43 7.86 -4.05
C GLN A 25 -13.07 6.77 -4.91
N ASN A 26 -14.21 6.24 -4.46
CA ASN A 26 -14.97 5.19 -5.13
C ASN A 26 -14.19 3.88 -5.37
N LYS A 27 -13.05 3.67 -4.69
CA LYS A 27 -12.30 2.42 -4.73
C LYS A 27 -12.59 1.55 -3.52
N ILE A 28 -12.48 0.25 -3.72
CA ILE A 28 -12.34 -0.74 -2.65
C ILE A 28 -10.89 -0.67 -2.16
N VAL A 29 -10.70 -0.49 -0.86
CA VAL A 29 -9.37 -0.33 -0.26
C VAL A 29 -8.99 -1.60 0.48
N GLY A 30 -7.91 -2.26 0.05
CA GLY A 30 -7.28 -3.36 0.76
C GLY A 30 -6.19 -2.84 1.70
N LEU A 31 -6.32 -3.11 3.00
CA LEU A 31 -5.27 -2.80 3.97
C LEU A 31 -4.28 -3.97 4.02
N TYR A 32 -3.02 -3.70 3.69
CA TYR A 32 -1.98 -4.72 3.67
C TYR A 32 -1.01 -4.51 4.83
N PHE A 33 -1.09 -5.35 5.86
CA PHE A 33 -0.19 -5.32 7.00
C PHE A 33 0.97 -6.29 6.76
N SER A 34 2.19 -5.78 6.68
CA SER A 34 3.37 -6.60 6.36
C SER A 34 4.66 -5.94 6.85
N ALA A 35 5.77 -6.70 6.82
CA ALA A 35 7.11 -6.19 7.03
C ALA A 35 8.14 -7.02 6.25
N GLY A 36 9.23 -6.39 5.81
CA GLY A 36 10.31 -7.03 5.07
C GLY A 36 11.07 -8.08 5.88
N TRP A 37 11.15 -7.92 7.21
CA TRP A 37 11.77 -8.92 8.10
C TRP A 37 10.92 -10.19 8.28
N CYS A 38 9.65 -10.19 7.85
CA CYS A 38 8.71 -11.30 8.00
C CYS A 38 8.78 -12.25 6.80
N SER A 39 9.35 -13.45 6.98
CA SER A 39 9.47 -14.45 5.91
C SER A 39 8.15 -14.81 5.20
N PRO A 40 7.05 -15.19 5.89
CA PRO A 40 5.81 -15.53 5.20
C PRO A 40 5.20 -14.33 4.47
N CYS A 41 5.48 -13.11 4.94
CA CYS A 41 5.03 -11.89 4.28
C CYS A 41 5.76 -11.67 2.95
N ARG A 42 7.08 -11.92 2.91
CA ARG A 42 7.87 -11.89 1.68
C ARG A 42 7.41 -12.93 0.65
N ASP A 43 6.93 -14.10 1.09
CA ASP A 43 6.41 -15.12 0.18
C ASP A 43 5.02 -14.75 -0.38
N PHE A 44 4.21 -14.03 0.39
CA PHE A 44 2.88 -13.59 -0.03
C PHE A 44 2.90 -12.37 -0.95
N THR A 45 3.86 -11.47 -0.78
CA THR A 45 3.92 -10.19 -1.50
C THR A 45 3.90 -10.35 -3.03
N PRO A 46 4.69 -11.26 -3.64
CA PRO A 46 4.63 -11.47 -5.09
C PRO A 46 3.25 -11.91 -5.58
N ILE A 47 2.55 -12.75 -4.81
CA ILE A 47 1.20 -13.22 -5.14
C ILE A 47 0.21 -12.04 -5.11
N LEU A 48 0.37 -11.14 -4.13
CA LEU A 48 -0.45 -9.94 -4.05
C LEU A 48 -0.16 -8.96 -5.19
N CYS A 49 1.10 -8.83 -5.64
CA CYS A 49 1.46 -8.05 -6.82
C CYS A 49 0.78 -8.58 -8.07
N ASP A 50 0.84 -9.90 -8.31
CA ASP A 50 0.17 -10.53 -9.46
C ASP A 50 -1.34 -10.26 -9.44
N PHE A 51 -1.98 -10.47 -8.29
CA PHE A 51 -3.42 -10.18 -8.11
C PHE A 51 -3.76 -8.71 -8.38
N TYR A 52 -2.95 -7.78 -7.87
CA TYR A 52 -3.15 -6.34 -8.07
C TYR A 52 -3.03 -5.96 -9.55
N SER A 53 -2.02 -6.46 -10.25
CA SER A 53 -1.84 -6.26 -11.68
C SER A 53 -2.99 -6.85 -12.50
N GLU A 54 -3.48 -8.04 -12.17
CA GLU A 54 -4.65 -8.64 -12.84
C GLU A 54 -5.92 -7.79 -12.69
N LEU A 55 -6.15 -7.20 -11.52
CA LEU A 55 -7.31 -6.34 -11.27
C LEU A 55 -7.24 -5.01 -12.04
N LEU A 56 -6.06 -4.42 -12.17
CA LEU A 56 -5.88 -3.14 -12.84
C LEU A 56 -5.80 -3.27 -14.36
N GLU A 57 -5.08 -4.27 -14.87
CA GLU A 57 -4.80 -4.42 -16.31
C GLU A 57 -5.67 -5.47 -16.99
N GLY A 58 -6.04 -6.53 -16.26
CA GLY A 58 -6.78 -7.67 -16.81
C GLY A 58 -8.29 -7.43 -16.92
N ALA A 59 -8.86 -6.55 -16.09
CA ALA A 59 -10.28 -6.23 -16.10
C ALA A 59 -10.63 -5.11 -17.10
N ARG A 60 -11.82 -5.18 -17.72
CA ARG A 60 -12.37 -4.11 -18.58
C ARG A 60 -13.80 -3.76 -18.16
N PRO A 61 -14.03 -2.59 -17.52
CA PRO A 61 -13.03 -1.59 -17.10
C PRO A 61 -12.11 -2.11 -15.96
N PRO A 62 -10.96 -1.44 -15.70
CA PRO A 62 -10.12 -1.72 -14.54
C PRO A 62 -10.95 -1.77 -13.26
N ALA A 63 -10.64 -2.71 -12.37
CA ALA A 63 -11.35 -2.81 -11.11
C ALA A 63 -11.06 -1.56 -10.24
N PRO A 64 -12.07 -0.98 -9.56
CA PRO A 64 -11.86 0.15 -8.66
C PRO A 64 -11.26 -0.36 -7.34
N PHE A 65 -10.00 -0.77 -7.35
CA PHE A 65 -9.30 -1.36 -6.21
C PHE A 65 -7.97 -0.64 -5.96
N GLU A 66 -7.61 -0.48 -4.69
CA GLU A 66 -6.34 0.11 -4.26
C GLU A 66 -5.82 -0.61 -3.02
N ILE A 67 -4.49 -0.71 -2.90
CA ILE A 67 -3.84 -1.25 -1.71
C ILE A 67 -3.21 -0.11 -0.92
N VAL A 68 -3.42 -0.12 0.40
CA VAL A 68 -2.70 0.74 1.34
C VAL A 68 -1.85 -0.15 2.25
N PHE A 69 -0.55 -0.09 2.04
CA PHE A 69 0.44 -0.79 2.84
C PHE A 69 0.61 -0.12 4.21
N ILE A 70 0.50 -0.93 5.26
CA ILE A 70 0.73 -0.54 6.65
C ILE A 70 1.94 -1.35 7.13
N SER A 71 3.10 -0.72 7.01
CA SER A 71 4.37 -1.32 7.39
C SER A 71 4.40 -1.67 8.88
N SER A 72 4.95 -2.84 9.21
CA SER A 72 5.40 -3.23 10.56
C SER A 72 6.93 -3.35 10.63
N ASP A 73 7.63 -2.74 9.67
CA ASP A 73 9.09 -2.61 9.67
C ASP A 73 9.54 -1.73 10.83
N ARG A 74 10.82 -1.88 11.20
CA ARG A 74 11.38 -1.27 12.40
C ARG A 74 11.95 0.11 12.14
N SER A 75 12.18 0.46 10.88
CA SER A 75 12.60 1.80 10.48
C SER A 75 11.96 2.24 9.16
N PRO A 76 11.92 3.56 8.89
CA PRO A 76 11.49 4.09 7.59
C PRO A 76 12.32 3.54 6.43
N GLU A 77 13.62 3.31 6.64
CA GLU A 77 14.53 2.77 5.63
C GLU A 77 14.17 1.32 5.27
N GLU A 78 13.92 0.46 6.27
CA GLU A 78 13.46 -0.92 6.04
C GLU A 78 12.12 -0.95 5.28
N MET A 79 11.20 -0.05 5.64
CA MET A 79 9.91 0.10 4.96
C MET A 79 10.10 0.47 3.49
N VAL A 80 10.94 1.47 3.21
CA VAL A 80 11.20 1.93 1.84
C VAL A 80 11.89 0.87 1.01
N GLU A 81 12.90 0.18 1.57
CA GLU A 81 13.60 -0.91 0.90
C GLU A 81 12.63 -2.04 0.53
N TYR A 82 11.80 -2.48 1.47
CA TYR A 82 10.82 -3.53 1.22
C TYR A 82 9.76 -3.13 0.17
N MET A 83 9.28 -1.89 0.22
CA MET A 83 8.37 -1.35 -0.79
C MET A 83 9.01 -1.30 -2.18
N HIS A 84 10.24 -0.82 -2.27
CA HIS A 84 10.95 -0.70 -3.53
C HIS A 84 11.24 -2.08 -4.15
N ASP A 85 11.65 -3.04 -3.33
CA ASP A 85 12.15 -4.32 -3.82
C ASP A 85 11.05 -5.33 -4.13
N MET A 86 9.91 -5.26 -3.42
CA MET A 86 8.90 -6.33 -3.49
C MET A 86 7.48 -5.87 -3.79
N HIS A 87 7.14 -4.58 -3.59
CA HIS A 87 5.75 -4.13 -3.72
C HIS A 87 5.40 -3.69 -5.15
N GLY A 88 4.10 -3.79 -5.46
CA GLY A 88 3.51 -3.16 -6.64
C GLY A 88 3.41 -1.64 -6.47
N ASP A 89 2.91 -0.97 -7.52
CA ASP A 89 2.64 0.47 -7.53
C ASP A 89 1.38 0.83 -6.73
N TRP A 90 1.37 0.48 -5.45
CA TRP A 90 0.32 0.82 -4.49
C TRP A 90 0.78 1.85 -3.46
N LEU A 91 -0.15 2.27 -2.61
CA LEU A 91 0.06 3.33 -1.62
C LEU A 91 0.55 2.76 -0.29
N ALA A 92 1.10 3.62 0.55
CA ALA A 92 1.48 3.28 1.91
C ALA A 92 1.11 4.38 2.91
N LEU A 93 0.84 3.97 4.14
CA LEU A 93 0.71 4.90 5.26
C LEU A 93 2.12 5.38 5.69
N PRO A 94 2.33 6.67 5.96
CA PRO A 94 3.62 7.16 6.46
C PRO A 94 4.10 6.37 7.69
N PHE A 95 5.40 6.07 7.75
CA PHE A 95 5.96 5.22 8.81
C PHE A 95 5.68 5.73 10.23
N HIS A 96 5.68 7.05 10.43
CA HIS A 96 5.46 7.69 11.72
C HIS A 96 3.99 8.11 11.96
N ASP A 97 3.04 7.47 11.26
CA ASP A 97 1.63 7.79 11.44
C ASP A 97 1.11 7.38 12.84
N PRO A 98 0.30 8.23 13.51
CA PRO A 98 -0.25 7.95 14.83
C PRO A 98 -1.11 6.69 14.96
N TYR A 99 -1.55 6.06 13.87
CA TYR A 99 -2.27 4.79 13.91
C TYR A 99 -1.37 3.57 14.02
N LYS A 100 -0.05 3.72 13.84
CA LYS A 100 0.94 2.64 13.94
C LYS A 100 1.53 2.50 15.37
N GLN A 101 0.76 2.81 16.42
CA GLN A 101 1.25 2.71 17.82
C GLN A 101 1.55 1.28 18.25
#